data_AF-A0A835HX50-F1
#
_entry.id   AF-A0A835HX50-F1
#
_cell.length_a   1.000
_cell.length_b   1.000
_cell.length_c   1.000
_cell.angle_alpha   90.00
_cell.angle_beta   90.00
_cell.angle_gamma   90.00
#
_symmetry.space_group_name_H-M   'P 1'
#
loop_
_entity.id
_entity.type
_entity.pdbx_description
1 polymer ?
#
loop_
_entity_poly.entity_id
_entity_poly.type
_entity_poly.pdbx_seq_one_letter_code
_entity_poly.pdbx_strand_id
1 'polypeptide(L)'
;MSRRLVLYLCKHKKPISFFSSSSNVIIRNNNNNPNPRYLYTQSTTTTTSVPKDQQPPPSDNTPPPSSDGTTKMNSWNYLKYGAYATLAGLSGTVAYHTYAYSADEVDSITKDIRNSVKQKKNKDASSLEKFQALLYSAAMTVPSKCIDIYLELRRSIEDKVREYTEPYSDKLLPDLAPELKGLGVMTLVVDLNETLIYSDWKRERGWRTFKRPGVDAFLERLAQFYEIVVFSDQQESMFVDPICERLNQKGTITYRLGRTATKYQNGKHYKDLSKLNRDPAKVIYVSGHALETALQPDNCLEIKPWKLEEGDTALLDLVPFLEFLAYRRPQDIRKVLESYRGCDVATEFHERQRKLVDEQRKTKKTIWSR
;
A
#
# COMPACT_ATOMS: atom_id res chain seq x y z
N MET A 1 32.91 59.95 -3.56
CA MET A 1 31.80 60.41 -4.40
C MET A 1 30.51 59.70 -3.99
N SER A 2 29.53 60.51 -3.62
CA SER A 2 28.07 60.31 -3.46
C SER A 2 27.46 59.01 -2.89
N ARG A 3 26.84 59.18 -1.72
CA ARG A 3 25.62 58.51 -1.24
C ARG A 3 24.38 59.07 -1.98
N ARG A 4 23.28 58.28 -1.99
CA ARG A 4 21.85 58.62 -2.22
C ARG A 4 21.23 58.30 -3.59
N LEU A 5 20.20 57.44 -3.56
CA LEU A 5 18.87 57.66 -4.14
C LEU A 5 17.91 56.67 -3.42
N VAL A 6 17.23 57.04 -2.33
CA VAL A 6 15.94 57.76 -2.22
C VAL A 6 14.73 56.95 -2.70
N LEU A 7 13.94 56.53 -1.70
CA LEU A 7 12.52 56.16 -1.71
C LEU A 7 11.62 57.25 -2.33
N TYR A 8 10.57 56.86 -3.07
CA TYR A 8 9.20 57.45 -3.15
C TYR A 8 8.52 56.84 -4.41
N LEU A 9 7.33 56.23 -4.42
CA LEU A 9 6.01 56.80 -4.11
C LEU A 9 4.92 55.73 -3.90
N CYS A 10 3.88 56.18 -3.23
CA CYS A 10 2.76 55.49 -2.65
C CYS A 10 1.53 55.44 -3.59
N LYS A 11 0.70 54.39 -3.41
CA LYS A 11 -0.78 54.40 -3.44
C LYS A 11 -1.60 54.68 -4.73
N HIS A 12 -2.53 53.73 -4.94
CA HIS A 12 -3.88 53.82 -5.52
C HIS A 12 -4.06 53.83 -7.06
N LYS A 13 -4.56 52.70 -7.59
CA LYS A 13 -5.86 52.64 -8.32
C LYS A 13 -6.41 51.21 -8.37
N LYS A 14 -7.75 51.15 -8.40
CA LYS A 14 -8.69 50.05 -8.11
C LYS A 14 -8.93 49.13 -9.34
N PRO A 15 -9.77 48.07 -9.22
CA PRO A 15 -9.58 46.77 -9.87
C PRO A 15 -10.23 46.67 -11.25
N ILE A 16 -9.72 45.75 -12.07
CA ILE A 16 -10.30 45.35 -13.34
C ILE A 16 -11.20 44.12 -13.09
N SER A 17 -12.50 44.33 -13.23
CA SER A 17 -13.51 43.28 -13.36
C SER A 17 -13.52 42.75 -14.81
N PHE A 18 -13.42 41.44 -15.00
CA PHE A 18 -13.88 40.80 -16.21
C PHE A 18 -14.90 39.72 -15.90
N PHE A 19 -15.99 39.81 -16.65
CA PHE A 19 -17.17 38.96 -16.68
C PHE A 19 -16.81 37.49 -16.84
N SER A 20 -17.50 36.61 -16.08
CA SER A 20 -17.72 35.23 -16.48
C SER A 20 -19.21 34.93 -16.42
N SER A 21 -19.70 34.42 -17.54
CA SER A 21 -21.09 34.18 -17.88
C SER A 21 -21.69 33.06 -17.03
N SER A 22 -22.72 33.39 -16.26
CA SER A 22 -23.55 32.42 -15.54
C SER A 22 -24.43 31.66 -16.52
N SER A 23 -24.05 30.42 -16.84
CA SER A 23 -24.97 29.44 -17.44
C SER A 23 -25.66 28.68 -16.31
N ASN A 24 -26.88 29.11 -15.98
CA ASN A 24 -27.80 28.40 -15.10
C ASN A 24 -28.29 27.12 -15.80
N VAL A 25 -27.79 25.96 -15.38
CA VAL A 25 -28.45 24.68 -15.65
C VAL A 25 -29.25 24.29 -14.41
N ILE A 26 -30.55 24.55 -14.49
CA ILE A 26 -31.55 24.12 -13.51
C ILE A 26 -31.84 22.65 -13.79
N ILE A 27 -31.31 21.73 -12.98
CA ILE A 27 -31.82 20.35 -12.95
C ILE A 27 -32.97 20.29 -11.94
N ARG A 28 -34.18 20.25 -12.49
CA ARG A 28 -35.43 19.94 -11.79
C ARG A 28 -35.38 18.49 -11.31
N ASN A 29 -35.38 18.27 -9.99
CA ASN A 29 -35.58 16.93 -9.43
C ASN A 29 -37.09 16.68 -9.30
N ASN A 30 -37.64 15.88 -10.21
CA ASN A 30 -39.06 15.49 -10.21
C ASN A 30 -39.19 14.15 -9.48
N ASN A 31 -39.51 14.19 -8.19
CA ASN A 31 -39.95 13.03 -7.43
C ASN A 31 -41.36 12.66 -7.88
N ASN A 32 -41.53 11.50 -8.52
CA ASN A 32 -42.79 10.74 -8.49
C ASN A 32 -42.63 9.29 -8.98
N ASN A 33 -42.96 8.37 -8.06
CA ASN A 33 -43.57 7.04 -8.27
C ASN A 33 -42.66 5.79 -8.50
N PRO A 34 -43.16 4.55 -8.30
CA PRO A 34 -43.00 3.81 -7.05
C PRO A 34 -42.38 2.40 -7.21
N ASN A 35 -41.88 1.89 -6.08
CA ASN A 35 -41.65 0.49 -5.69
C ASN A 35 -42.05 -0.65 -6.67
N PRO A 36 -41.16 -1.63 -6.93
CA PRO A 36 -41.56 -3.00 -7.18
C PRO A 36 -41.16 -3.92 -6.01
N ARG A 37 -42.18 -4.58 -5.45
CA ARG A 37 -42.10 -5.68 -4.50
C ARG A 37 -41.24 -6.82 -5.06
N TYR A 38 -40.20 -7.23 -4.34
CA TYR A 38 -39.56 -8.53 -4.55
C TYR A 38 -40.12 -9.55 -3.56
N LEU A 39 -40.60 -10.65 -4.11
CA LEU A 39 -41.15 -11.82 -3.43
C LEU A 39 -40.04 -12.59 -2.71
N TYR A 40 -40.27 -12.87 -1.43
CA TYR A 40 -39.48 -13.79 -0.62
C TYR A 40 -39.59 -15.22 -1.18
N THR A 41 -38.45 -15.89 -1.34
CA THR A 41 -38.37 -17.36 -1.29
C THR A 41 -37.31 -17.72 -0.26
N GLN A 42 -37.74 -18.42 0.79
CA GLN A 42 -36.87 -18.87 1.87
C GLN A 42 -36.00 -20.04 1.39
N SER A 43 -34.73 -20.03 1.77
CA SER A 43 -33.87 -21.22 1.73
C SER A 43 -33.09 -21.26 3.04
N THR A 44 -33.28 -22.37 3.73
CA THR A 44 -32.89 -22.69 5.09
C THR A 44 -31.38 -22.68 5.29
N THR A 45 -30.96 -22.15 6.44
CA THR A 45 -29.60 -22.19 6.97
C THR A 45 -29.20 -23.60 7.39
N THR A 46 -27.95 -23.99 7.13
CA THR A 46 -27.25 -24.96 7.96
C THR A 46 -25.78 -24.54 8.11
N THR A 47 -25.46 -24.18 9.34
CA THR A 47 -24.14 -23.91 9.91
C THR A 47 -23.34 -25.20 9.99
N THR A 48 -22.06 -25.22 9.58
CA THR A 48 -21.11 -26.22 10.10
C THR A 48 -19.65 -25.71 10.07
N SER A 49 -19.18 -25.44 11.28
CA SER A 49 -17.81 -25.52 11.84
C SER A 49 -16.59 -25.84 10.96
N VAL A 50 -15.53 -25.08 11.24
CA VAL A 50 -14.11 -25.40 11.06
C VAL A 50 -13.71 -26.63 11.89
N PRO A 51 -12.93 -27.58 11.35
CA PRO A 51 -12.13 -28.50 12.18
C PRO A 51 -10.63 -28.18 12.12
N LYS A 52 -10.04 -28.14 13.32
CA LYS A 52 -8.61 -28.24 13.64
C LYS A 52 -8.13 -29.69 13.45
N ASP A 53 -6.83 -29.82 13.14
CA ASP A 53 -5.94 -30.97 13.34
C ASP A 53 -6.56 -32.38 13.35
N GLN A 54 -6.36 -33.13 12.26
CA GLN A 54 -6.48 -34.59 12.27
C GLN A 54 -5.26 -35.24 11.61
N GLN A 55 -4.55 -36.02 12.42
CA GLN A 55 -3.50 -36.98 12.09
C GLN A 55 -4.10 -38.12 11.23
N PRO A 56 -3.34 -38.73 10.29
CA PRO A 56 -3.92 -39.69 9.34
C PRO A 56 -4.35 -41.01 10.01
N PRO A 57 -5.47 -41.64 9.60
CA PRO A 57 -5.87 -42.96 10.09
C PRO A 57 -5.01 -44.09 9.49
N PRO A 58 -4.93 -45.26 10.17
CA PRO A 58 -4.02 -46.35 9.81
C PRO A 58 -4.43 -47.08 8.52
N SER A 59 -3.44 -47.62 7.82
CA SER A 59 -3.58 -48.44 6.62
C SER A 59 -4.23 -49.78 6.95
N ASP A 60 -5.47 -49.99 6.49
CA ASP A 60 -6.15 -51.27 6.59
C ASP A 60 -5.81 -52.11 5.33
N ASN A 61 -4.98 -53.14 5.54
CA ASN A 61 -4.59 -54.12 4.52
C ASN A 61 -5.60 -55.26 4.53
N THR A 62 -6.60 -55.21 3.64
CA THR A 62 -7.48 -56.35 3.38
C THR A 62 -7.41 -56.71 1.90
N PRO A 63 -6.99 -57.94 1.53
CA PRO A 63 -6.94 -58.34 0.13
C PRO A 63 -8.36 -58.59 -0.41
N PRO A 64 -8.66 -58.24 -1.68
CA PRO A 64 -9.97 -58.50 -2.26
C PRO A 64 -10.17 -60.01 -2.53
N PRO A 65 -11.42 -60.50 -2.49
CA PRO A 65 -11.70 -61.92 -2.71
C PRO A 65 -11.46 -62.31 -4.17
N SER A 66 -10.90 -63.50 -4.35
CA SER A 66 -10.74 -64.16 -5.64
C SER A 66 -12.09 -64.51 -6.25
N SER A 67 -12.41 -63.91 -7.40
CA SER A 67 -13.41 -64.45 -8.33
C SER A 67 -12.72 -64.93 -9.60
N ASP A 68 -12.79 -66.24 -9.79
CA ASP A 68 -12.43 -66.92 -11.02
C ASP A 68 -13.47 -66.56 -12.10
N GLY A 69 -13.01 -66.13 -13.27
CA GLY A 69 -13.90 -65.62 -14.31
C GLY A 69 -13.15 -64.92 -15.44
N THR A 70 -12.65 -65.69 -16.40
CA THR A 70 -12.06 -65.20 -17.64
C THR A 70 -13.03 -64.27 -18.40
N THR A 71 -12.83 -62.95 -18.28
CA THR A 71 -13.50 -61.96 -19.12
C THR A 71 -12.43 -61.07 -19.77
N LYS A 72 -12.27 -61.18 -21.09
CA LYS A 72 -11.39 -60.30 -21.87
C LYS A 72 -11.86 -58.85 -21.74
N MET A 73 -11.18 -58.07 -20.90
CA MET A 73 -11.49 -56.65 -20.71
C MET A 73 -10.83 -55.81 -21.82
N ASN A 74 -11.61 -54.94 -22.45
CA ASN A 74 -11.19 -54.13 -23.60
C ASN A 74 -10.07 -53.13 -23.26
N SER A 75 -8.98 -53.18 -24.03
CA SER A 75 -7.78 -52.30 -23.92
C SER A 75 -8.10 -50.79 -23.90
N TRP A 76 -9.24 -50.38 -24.45
CA TRP A 76 -9.68 -48.97 -24.45
C TRP A 76 -10.06 -48.48 -23.04
N ASN A 77 -10.56 -49.36 -22.17
CA ASN A 77 -10.94 -48.95 -20.82
C ASN A 77 -9.70 -48.69 -19.95
N TYR A 78 -8.61 -49.47 -20.09
CA TYR A 78 -7.33 -49.17 -19.43
C TYR A 78 -6.72 -47.84 -19.88
N LEU A 79 -6.81 -47.52 -21.17
CA LEU A 79 -6.34 -46.24 -21.69
C LEU A 79 -7.15 -45.07 -21.12
N LYS A 80 -8.47 -45.24 -20.93
CA LYS A 80 -9.34 -44.25 -20.28
C LYS A 80 -8.96 -44.07 -18.81
N TYR A 81 -8.82 -45.15 -18.03
CA TYR A 81 -8.42 -45.05 -16.62
C TYR A 81 -7.01 -44.47 -16.44
N GLY A 82 -6.06 -44.83 -17.33
CA GLY A 82 -4.72 -44.23 -17.36
C GLY A 82 -4.74 -42.73 -17.68
N ALA A 83 -5.63 -42.30 -18.59
CA ALA A 83 -5.85 -40.89 -18.90
C ALA A 83 -6.50 -40.12 -17.74
N TYR A 84 -7.45 -40.73 -17.02
CA TYR A 84 -8.07 -40.10 -15.83
C TYR A 84 -7.10 -39.99 -14.65
N ALA A 85 -6.28 -41.02 -14.40
CA ALA A 85 -5.29 -41.00 -13.32
C ALA A 85 -4.15 -39.99 -13.58
N THR A 86 -3.74 -39.82 -14.84
CA THR A 86 -2.76 -38.77 -15.21
C THR A 86 -3.35 -37.36 -15.13
N LEU A 87 -4.61 -37.17 -15.54
CA LEU A 87 -5.33 -35.91 -15.31
C LEU A 87 -5.48 -35.59 -13.82
N ALA A 88 -5.81 -36.57 -12.98
CA ALA A 88 -5.96 -36.39 -11.54
C ALA A 88 -4.62 -36.12 -10.84
N GLY A 89 -3.57 -36.89 -11.16
CA GLY A 89 -2.22 -36.70 -10.63
C GLY A 89 -1.63 -35.34 -11.00
N LEU A 90 -1.76 -34.94 -12.28
CA LEU A 90 -1.36 -33.60 -12.73
C LEU A 90 -2.19 -32.51 -12.05
N SER A 91 -3.50 -32.71 -11.84
CA SER A 91 -4.35 -31.71 -11.20
C SER A 91 -3.95 -31.44 -9.74
N GLY A 92 -3.55 -32.47 -8.98
CA GLY A 92 -3.12 -32.32 -7.58
C GLY A 92 -1.78 -31.61 -7.42
N THR A 93 -0.77 -31.98 -8.21
CA THR A 93 0.56 -31.33 -8.13
C THR A 93 0.54 -29.92 -8.71
N VAL A 94 -0.23 -29.70 -9.79
CA VAL A 94 -0.46 -28.35 -10.34
C VAL A 94 -1.22 -27.51 -9.32
N ALA A 95 -2.28 -28.02 -8.69
CA ALA A 95 -3.02 -27.26 -7.67
C ALA A 95 -2.15 -26.87 -6.46
N TYR A 96 -1.25 -27.74 -6.01
CA TYR A 96 -0.34 -27.43 -4.90
C TYR A 96 0.69 -26.36 -5.27
N HIS A 97 1.32 -26.47 -6.45
CA HIS A 97 2.22 -25.42 -6.93
C HIS A 97 1.45 -24.12 -7.22
N THR A 98 0.25 -24.17 -7.79
CA THR A 98 -0.64 -23.04 -8.03
C THR A 98 -0.99 -22.23 -6.78
N TYR A 99 -1.06 -22.85 -5.60
CA TYR A 99 -1.34 -22.13 -4.37
C TYR A 99 -0.17 -21.22 -3.93
N ALA A 100 1.07 -21.62 -4.23
CA ALA A 100 2.27 -20.97 -3.73
C ALA A 100 2.88 -19.90 -4.65
N TYR A 101 2.55 -19.91 -5.95
CA TYR A 101 3.18 -19.06 -6.97
C TYR A 101 2.21 -18.08 -7.65
N SER A 102 2.73 -16.93 -8.07
CA SER A 102 2.03 -15.90 -8.86
C SER A 102 1.82 -16.33 -10.33
N ALA A 103 0.88 -15.71 -11.04
CA ALA A 103 0.63 -16.03 -12.45
C ALA A 103 1.88 -15.87 -13.33
N ASP A 104 2.72 -14.87 -13.06
CA ASP A 104 3.94 -14.60 -13.82
C ASP A 104 5.02 -15.66 -13.55
N GLU A 105 5.15 -16.12 -12.31
CA GLU A 105 6.03 -17.25 -11.97
C GLU A 105 5.58 -18.53 -12.67
N VAL A 106 4.28 -18.83 -12.67
CA VAL A 106 3.73 -19.99 -13.38
C VAL A 106 3.91 -19.84 -14.90
N ASP A 107 3.72 -18.64 -15.46
CA ASP A 107 3.95 -18.37 -16.89
C ASP A 107 5.43 -18.58 -17.25
N SER A 108 6.36 -18.20 -16.38
CA SER A 108 7.80 -18.42 -16.58
C SER A 108 8.17 -19.90 -16.57
N ILE A 109 7.65 -20.68 -15.61
CA ILE A 109 7.91 -22.11 -15.46
C ILE A 109 7.31 -22.90 -16.63
N THR A 110 6.16 -22.48 -17.14
CA THR A 110 5.45 -23.17 -18.23
C THR A 110 5.88 -22.74 -19.63
N LYS A 111 6.71 -21.70 -19.75
CA LYS A 111 7.15 -21.11 -21.02
C LYS A 111 7.86 -22.10 -21.93
N ASP A 112 8.75 -22.92 -21.37
CA ASP A 112 9.54 -23.88 -22.15
C ASP A 112 8.67 -25.03 -22.70
N ILE A 113 7.71 -25.49 -21.89
CA ILE A 113 6.72 -26.48 -22.31
C ILE A 113 5.88 -25.92 -23.47
N ARG A 114 5.37 -24.70 -23.34
CA ARG A 114 4.58 -24.03 -24.38
C ARG A 114 5.39 -23.81 -25.67
N ASN A 115 6.66 -23.42 -25.55
CA ASN A 115 7.55 -23.20 -26.69
C ASN A 115 7.92 -24.51 -27.42
N SER A 116 8.10 -25.61 -26.67
CA SER A 116 8.36 -26.94 -27.25
C SER A 116 7.22 -27.44 -28.14
N VAL A 117 5.98 -27.05 -27.82
CA VAL A 117 4.79 -27.34 -28.63
C VAL A 117 4.76 -26.50 -29.90
N LYS A 118 5.26 -25.26 -29.85
CA LYS A 118 5.31 -24.34 -31.00
C LYS A 118 6.42 -24.68 -32.02
N GLN A 119 7.51 -25.31 -31.60
CA GLN A 119 8.72 -25.47 -32.44
C GLN A 119 8.78 -26.70 -33.37
N LYS A 120 7.90 -27.71 -33.25
CA LYS A 120 8.02 -28.93 -34.09
C LYS A 120 7.25 -28.83 -35.42
N LYS A 121 7.85 -28.16 -36.40
CA LYS A 121 7.59 -28.35 -37.85
C LYS A 121 8.93 -28.63 -38.56
N ASN A 122 9.45 -29.86 -38.46
CA ASN A 122 10.63 -30.27 -39.22
C ASN A 122 10.18 -31.09 -40.45
N LYS A 123 10.63 -30.72 -41.66
CA LYS A 123 10.07 -31.24 -42.92
C LYS A 123 10.65 -32.59 -43.40
N ASP A 124 11.75 -33.06 -42.81
CA ASP A 124 12.51 -34.20 -43.34
C ASP A 124 12.67 -35.39 -42.35
N ALA A 125 11.58 -35.81 -41.69
CA ALA A 125 11.55 -37.01 -40.85
C ALA A 125 10.80 -38.18 -41.52
N SER A 126 11.11 -39.43 -41.12
CA SER A 126 10.45 -40.63 -41.64
C SER A 126 8.95 -40.64 -41.30
N SER A 127 8.12 -41.36 -42.05
CA SER A 127 6.66 -41.39 -41.86
C SER A 127 6.24 -41.81 -40.45
N LEU A 128 7.02 -42.68 -39.80
CA LEU A 128 6.75 -43.13 -38.42
C LEU A 128 7.14 -42.07 -37.39
N GLU A 129 8.25 -41.35 -37.60
CA GLU A 129 8.64 -40.20 -36.78
C GLU A 129 7.67 -39.03 -36.94
N LYS A 130 7.11 -38.82 -38.14
CA LYS A 130 6.03 -37.85 -38.39
C LYS A 130 4.77 -38.20 -37.61
N PHE A 131 4.39 -39.49 -37.59
CA PHE A 131 3.23 -39.96 -36.82
C PHE A 131 3.47 -39.84 -35.30
N GLN A 132 4.65 -40.22 -34.80
CA GLN A 132 5.04 -40.04 -33.40
C GLN A 132 5.11 -38.55 -33.00
N ALA A 133 5.67 -37.69 -33.85
CA ALA A 133 5.71 -36.25 -33.63
C ALA A 133 4.31 -35.62 -33.64
N LEU A 134 3.38 -36.14 -34.45
CA LEU A 134 1.98 -35.71 -34.51
C LEU A 134 1.19 -36.17 -33.28
N LEU A 135 1.40 -37.40 -32.81
CA LEU A 135 0.83 -37.87 -31.54
C LEU A 135 1.38 -37.08 -30.35
N TYR A 136 2.69 -36.85 -30.30
CA TYR A 136 3.33 -36.05 -29.26
C TYR A 136 2.84 -34.59 -29.29
N SER A 137 2.72 -33.97 -30.48
CA SER A 137 2.22 -32.61 -30.59
C SER A 137 0.74 -32.52 -30.21
N ALA A 138 -0.10 -33.48 -30.59
CA ALA A 138 -1.50 -33.55 -30.16
C ALA A 138 -1.62 -33.75 -28.65
N ALA A 139 -0.82 -34.67 -28.09
CA ALA A 139 -0.78 -34.97 -26.65
C ALA A 139 -0.29 -33.78 -25.81
N MET A 140 0.60 -32.93 -26.33
CA MET A 140 1.11 -31.75 -25.63
C MET A 140 0.31 -30.46 -25.92
N THR A 141 -0.44 -30.42 -27.03
CA THR A 141 -1.31 -29.27 -27.36
C THR A 141 -2.45 -29.10 -26.37
N VAL A 142 -3.07 -30.20 -25.93
CA VAL A 142 -4.17 -30.15 -24.95
C VAL A 142 -3.68 -29.61 -23.60
N PRO A 143 -2.61 -30.15 -22.98
CA PRO A 143 -2.00 -29.56 -21.78
C PRO A 143 -1.58 -28.10 -21.95
N SER A 144 -0.93 -27.74 -23.07
CA SER A 144 -0.54 -26.35 -23.34
C SER A 144 -1.74 -25.40 -23.35
N LYS A 145 -2.83 -25.78 -24.02
CA LYS A 145 -4.07 -24.97 -24.04
C LYS A 145 -4.74 -24.90 -22.66
N CYS A 146 -4.72 -25.98 -21.90
CA CYS A 146 -5.22 -25.98 -20.52
C CYS A 146 -4.41 -25.03 -19.63
N ILE A 147 -3.08 -24.99 -19.79
CA ILE A 147 -2.21 -24.03 -19.10
C ILE A 147 -2.56 -22.60 -19.51
N ASP A 148 -2.78 -22.33 -20.80
CA ASP A 148 -3.16 -21.00 -21.29
C ASP A 148 -4.50 -20.52 -20.69
N ILE A 149 -5.52 -21.38 -20.69
CA ILE A 149 -6.83 -21.10 -20.08
C ILE A 149 -6.68 -20.87 -18.57
N TYR A 150 -5.86 -21.67 -17.90
CA TYR A 150 -5.59 -21.52 -16.46
C TYR A 150 -4.90 -20.19 -16.15
N LEU A 151 -3.89 -19.80 -16.92
CA LEU A 151 -3.18 -18.53 -16.73
C LEU A 151 -4.08 -17.32 -17.00
N GLU A 152 -4.96 -17.41 -17.99
CA GLU A 152 -5.96 -16.38 -18.27
C GLU A 152 -6.93 -16.21 -17.09
N LEU A 153 -7.49 -17.32 -16.58
CA LEU A 153 -8.36 -17.31 -15.42
C LEU A 153 -7.63 -16.77 -14.17
N ARG A 154 -6.39 -17.20 -13.95
CA ARG A 154 -5.59 -16.79 -12.80
C ARG A 154 -5.26 -15.29 -12.86
N ARG A 155 -4.84 -14.77 -14.01
CA ARG A 155 -4.62 -13.33 -14.22
C ARG A 155 -5.90 -12.55 -13.93
N SER A 156 -7.05 -13.01 -14.41
CA SER A 156 -8.34 -12.35 -14.09
C SER A 156 -8.67 -12.32 -12.60
N ILE A 157 -8.37 -13.40 -11.87
CA ILE A 157 -8.55 -13.44 -10.40
C ILE A 157 -7.54 -12.51 -9.72
N GLU A 158 -6.26 -12.56 -10.09
CA GLU A 158 -5.23 -11.70 -9.52
C GLU A 158 -5.49 -10.22 -9.79
N ASP A 159 -5.95 -9.84 -10.97
CA ASP A 159 -6.32 -8.47 -11.32
C ASP A 159 -7.48 -7.96 -10.46
N LYS A 160 -8.51 -8.79 -10.26
CA LYS A 160 -9.62 -8.45 -9.35
C LYS A 160 -9.16 -8.30 -7.91
N VAL A 161 -8.28 -9.19 -7.43
CA VAL A 161 -7.72 -9.06 -6.08
C VAL A 161 -6.91 -7.77 -5.97
N ARG A 162 -6.08 -7.47 -6.98
CA ARG A 162 -5.24 -6.28 -7.05
C ARG A 162 -6.06 -4.99 -6.93
N GLU A 163 -7.22 -4.93 -7.58
CA GLU A 163 -8.16 -3.81 -7.49
C GLU A 163 -8.57 -3.49 -6.04
N TYR A 164 -8.65 -4.50 -5.17
CA TYR A 164 -9.01 -4.30 -3.76
C TYR A 164 -7.80 -4.20 -2.82
N THR A 165 -6.63 -4.72 -3.21
CA THR A 165 -5.46 -4.81 -2.33
C THR A 165 -4.42 -3.72 -2.56
N GLU A 166 -4.24 -3.23 -3.78
CA GLU A 166 -3.27 -2.19 -4.09
C GLU A 166 -3.90 -0.79 -3.99
N PRO A 167 -3.09 0.26 -3.76
CA PRO A 167 -3.59 1.63 -3.84
C PRO A 167 -4.20 1.93 -5.21
N TYR A 168 -5.16 2.85 -5.26
CA TYR A 168 -5.86 3.23 -6.49
C TYR A 168 -4.95 3.81 -7.60
N SER A 169 -3.71 4.18 -7.28
CA SER A 169 -2.74 4.75 -8.23
C SER A 169 -1.32 4.36 -7.86
N ASP A 170 -0.47 4.16 -8.88
CA ASP A 170 0.98 3.99 -8.71
C ASP A 170 1.68 5.26 -8.23
N LYS A 171 1.09 6.42 -8.55
CA LYS A 171 1.53 7.74 -8.10
C LYS A 171 0.38 8.38 -7.32
N LEU A 172 0.47 8.36 -6.00
CA LEU A 172 -0.53 8.90 -5.09
C LEU A 172 -0.55 10.43 -5.10
N LEU A 173 0.61 11.05 -5.33
CA LEU A 173 0.74 12.50 -5.40
C LEU A 173 1.15 12.96 -6.81
N PRO A 174 0.71 14.16 -7.24
CA PRO A 174 1.14 14.72 -8.52
C PRO A 174 2.64 15.01 -8.52
N ASP A 175 3.20 15.24 -9.71
CA ASP A 175 4.60 15.62 -9.87
C ASP A 175 4.87 16.96 -9.18
N LEU A 176 6.01 17.07 -8.49
CA LEU A 176 6.43 18.32 -7.86
C LEU A 176 6.63 19.40 -8.91
N ALA A 177 6.15 20.62 -8.63
CA ALA A 177 6.43 21.78 -9.45
C ALA A 177 7.96 21.94 -9.64
N PRO A 178 8.44 22.31 -10.84
CA PRO A 178 9.88 22.41 -11.11
C PRO A 178 10.65 23.28 -10.11
N GLU A 179 10.01 24.36 -9.65
CA GLU A 179 10.54 25.28 -8.64
C GLU A 179 10.81 24.58 -7.30
N LEU A 180 9.81 23.83 -6.78
CA LEU A 180 9.93 23.08 -5.53
C LEU A 180 10.93 21.93 -5.64
N LYS A 181 11.02 21.32 -6.82
CA LYS A 181 12.01 20.27 -7.10
C LYS A 181 13.44 20.81 -7.04
N GLY A 182 13.69 21.99 -7.59
CA GLY A 182 14.99 22.67 -7.52
C GLY A 182 15.36 23.12 -6.10
N LEU A 183 14.37 23.52 -5.30
CA LEU A 183 14.56 23.88 -3.88
C LEU A 183 14.85 22.67 -2.98
N GLY A 184 14.57 21.45 -3.44
CA GLY A 184 14.78 20.23 -2.66
C GLY A 184 13.88 20.16 -1.43
N VAL A 185 12.62 20.57 -1.57
CA VAL A 185 11.62 20.49 -0.49
C VAL A 185 11.49 19.05 0.00
N MET A 186 11.39 18.89 1.32
CA MET A 186 11.23 17.61 1.98
C MET A 186 9.74 17.35 2.24
N THR A 187 9.33 16.09 2.21
CA THR A 187 7.93 15.70 2.42
C THR A 187 7.78 15.11 3.82
N LEU A 188 6.89 15.71 4.61
CA LEU A 188 6.52 15.21 5.94
C LEU A 188 5.15 14.54 5.85
N VAL A 189 5.15 13.22 5.91
CA VAL A 189 3.95 12.40 5.94
C VAL A 189 3.54 12.21 7.41
N VAL A 190 2.30 12.50 7.76
CA VAL A 190 1.83 12.41 9.15
C VAL A 190 0.52 11.63 9.22
N ASP A 191 0.43 10.72 10.18
CA ASP A 191 -0.82 10.00 10.45
C ASP A 191 -1.82 10.86 11.24
N LEU A 192 -3.11 10.52 11.18
CA LEU A 192 -4.14 11.16 11.99
C LEU A 192 -4.28 10.49 13.35
N ASN A 193 -4.67 9.22 13.35
CA ASN A 193 -5.11 8.53 14.56
C ASN A 193 -3.95 8.27 15.51
N GLU A 194 -4.15 8.54 16.80
CA GLU A 194 -3.14 8.46 17.86
C GLU A 194 -1.87 9.29 17.60
N THR A 195 -1.90 10.20 16.61
CA THR A 195 -0.75 11.01 16.17
C THR A 195 -1.08 12.49 16.23
N LEU A 196 -2.02 12.98 15.41
CA LEU A 196 -2.50 14.37 15.40
C LEU A 196 -3.81 14.51 16.19
N ILE A 197 -4.61 13.46 16.21
CA ILE A 197 -5.90 13.39 16.87
C ILE A 197 -6.08 12.04 17.57
N TYR A 198 -7.08 11.95 18.43
CA TYR A 198 -7.57 10.68 18.97
C TYR A 198 -9.08 10.65 18.83
N SER A 199 -9.62 9.57 18.25
CA SER A 199 -11.07 9.39 18.17
C SER A 199 -11.49 8.18 18.98
N ASP A 200 -12.51 8.35 19.83
CA ASP A 200 -13.11 7.26 20.56
C ASP A 200 -14.63 7.23 20.38
N TRP A 201 -15.20 6.06 20.62
CA TRP A 201 -16.64 5.88 20.67
C TRP A 201 -17.03 5.48 22.09
N LYS A 202 -17.99 6.21 22.68
CA LYS A 202 -18.65 5.78 23.92
C LYS A 202 -20.16 5.74 23.71
N ARG A 203 -20.83 4.78 24.35
CA ARG A 203 -22.28 4.54 24.19
C ARG A 203 -23.13 5.80 24.43
N GLU A 204 -22.74 6.62 25.39
CA GLU A 204 -23.48 7.82 25.81
C GLU A 204 -23.32 9.00 24.85
N ARG A 205 -22.14 9.12 24.20
CA ARG A 205 -21.74 10.32 23.45
C ARG A 205 -21.48 10.08 21.97
N GLY A 206 -21.49 8.83 21.53
CA GLY A 206 -21.10 8.42 20.19
C GLY A 206 -19.61 8.62 19.92
N TRP A 207 -19.28 8.77 18.63
CA TRP A 207 -17.94 9.11 18.17
C TRP A 207 -17.58 10.53 18.57
N ARG A 208 -16.42 10.71 19.21
CA ARG A 208 -15.81 12.01 19.44
C ARG A 208 -14.36 12.00 19.01
N THR A 209 -13.93 13.10 18.42
CA THR A 209 -12.57 13.34 18.00
C THR A 209 -11.97 14.45 18.85
N PHE A 210 -10.80 14.18 19.41
CA PHE A 210 -10.03 15.08 20.23
C PHE A 210 -8.76 15.47 19.50
N LYS A 211 -8.36 16.72 19.70
CA LYS A 211 -7.18 17.30 19.09
C LYS A 211 -5.98 17.10 20.01
N ARG A 212 -4.87 16.57 19.50
CA ARG A 212 -3.65 16.45 20.31
C ARG A 212 -3.13 17.83 20.68
N PRO A 213 -2.70 18.06 21.94
CA PRO A 213 -2.11 19.34 22.34
C PRO A 213 -0.95 19.73 21.40
N GLY A 214 -0.89 21.01 21.02
CA GLY A 214 0.17 21.54 20.18
C GLY A 214 0.07 21.25 18.68
N VAL A 215 -0.95 20.51 18.20
CA VAL A 215 -1.05 20.12 16.79
C VAL A 215 -1.10 21.31 15.83
N ASP A 216 -1.81 22.39 16.17
CA ASP A 216 -1.92 23.55 15.29
C ASP A 216 -0.55 24.23 15.13
N ALA A 217 0.18 24.37 16.24
CA ALA A 217 1.51 24.95 16.25
C ALA A 217 2.53 24.08 15.51
N PHE A 218 2.43 22.75 15.68
CA PHE A 218 3.23 21.77 14.93
C PHE A 218 3.03 21.92 13.42
N LEU A 219 1.77 21.90 12.94
CA LEU A 219 1.46 22.03 11.53
C LEU A 219 1.86 23.40 10.96
N GLU A 220 1.56 24.49 11.68
CA GLU A 220 1.88 25.86 11.24
C GLU A 220 3.39 26.10 11.15
N ARG A 221 4.15 25.54 12.09
CA ARG A 221 5.59 25.70 12.09
C ARG A 221 6.25 24.89 10.98
N LEU A 222 5.86 23.63 10.81
CA LEU A 222 6.49 22.72 9.86
C LEU A 222 6.04 22.94 8.41
N ALA A 223 4.85 23.50 8.17
CA ALA A 223 4.38 23.85 6.83
C ALA A 223 5.28 24.89 6.12
N GLN A 224 6.10 25.63 6.87
CA GLN A 224 7.08 26.58 6.31
C GLN A 224 8.29 25.87 5.69
N PHE A 225 8.53 24.61 6.06
CA PHE A 225 9.74 23.86 5.70
C PHE A 225 9.45 22.61 4.89
N TYR A 226 8.28 22.01 5.10
CA TYR A 226 7.89 20.72 4.55
C TYR A 226 6.63 20.82 3.70
N GLU A 227 6.56 19.98 2.67
CA GLU A 227 5.29 19.57 2.08
C GLU A 227 4.61 18.60 3.06
N ILE A 228 3.53 19.02 3.70
CA ILE A 228 2.82 18.18 4.68
C ILE A 228 1.76 17.34 3.97
N VAL A 229 1.85 16.03 4.14
CA VAL A 229 0.90 15.06 3.61
C VAL A 229 0.27 14.31 4.77
N VAL A 230 -1.05 14.42 4.93
CA VAL A 230 -1.78 13.60 5.90
C VAL A 230 -2.08 12.25 5.25
N PHE A 231 -1.61 11.15 5.84
CA PHE A 231 -1.84 9.80 5.33
C PHE A 231 -2.42 8.92 6.43
N SER A 232 -3.70 8.63 6.34
CA SER A 232 -4.46 7.83 7.30
C SER A 232 -4.97 6.54 6.68
N ASP A 233 -5.14 5.51 7.49
CA ASP A 233 -5.80 4.25 7.10
C ASP A 233 -7.34 4.31 7.26
N GLN A 234 -7.90 5.46 7.62
CA GLN A 234 -9.34 5.67 7.73
C GLN A 234 -9.97 6.08 6.40
N GLN A 235 -11.29 5.92 6.28
CA GLN A 235 -12.02 6.28 5.07
C GLN A 235 -11.90 7.77 4.76
N GLU A 236 -11.45 8.10 3.54
CA GLU A 236 -11.09 9.47 3.16
C GLU A 236 -12.26 10.46 3.32
N SER A 237 -13.36 10.21 2.60
CA SER A 237 -14.54 11.09 2.59
C SER A 237 -15.26 11.19 3.94
N MET A 238 -15.23 10.14 4.77
CA MET A 238 -16.02 10.10 6.02
C MET A 238 -15.24 10.61 7.23
N PHE A 239 -13.93 10.41 7.28
CA PHE A 239 -13.11 10.71 8.45
C PHE A 239 -11.98 11.69 8.12
N VAL A 240 -11.16 11.39 7.10
CA VAL A 240 -9.96 12.17 6.81
C VAL A 240 -10.34 13.59 6.35
N ASP A 241 -11.26 13.71 5.39
CA ASP A 241 -11.63 15.02 4.83
C ASP A 241 -12.18 15.99 5.87
N PRO A 242 -13.21 15.62 6.68
CA PRO A 242 -13.77 16.56 7.66
C PRO A 242 -12.79 16.93 8.78
N ILE A 243 -11.90 16.01 9.17
CA ILE A 243 -10.87 16.27 10.18
C ILE A 243 -9.82 17.22 9.62
N CYS A 244 -9.29 16.93 8.43
CA CYS A 244 -8.30 17.76 7.75
C CYS A 244 -8.86 19.17 7.47
N GLU A 245 -10.11 19.32 7.05
CA GLU A 245 -10.72 20.64 6.86
C GLU A 245 -10.73 21.48 8.14
N ARG A 246 -10.97 20.86 9.30
CA ARG A 246 -10.95 21.55 10.59
C ARG A 246 -9.54 21.88 11.09
N LEU A 247 -8.56 21.02 10.81
CA LEU A 247 -7.16 21.25 11.16
C LEU A 247 -6.47 22.24 10.20
N ASN A 248 -6.89 22.27 8.93
CA ASN A 248 -6.22 22.99 7.84
C ASN A 248 -6.73 24.43 7.64
N GLN A 249 -7.13 25.13 8.71
CA GLN A 249 -7.70 26.49 8.59
C GLN A 249 -6.71 27.49 7.98
N LYS A 250 -5.40 27.23 8.12
CA LYS A 250 -4.31 28.08 7.61
C LYS A 250 -3.68 27.56 6.31
N GLY A 251 -4.20 26.48 5.71
CA GLY A 251 -3.63 25.90 4.48
C GLY A 251 -2.24 25.25 4.68
N THR A 252 -1.98 24.69 5.86
CA THR A 252 -0.73 24.01 6.23
C THR A 252 -0.59 22.61 5.64
N ILE A 253 -1.69 21.90 5.41
CA ILE A 253 -1.71 20.55 4.84
C ILE A 253 -1.82 20.65 3.31
N THR A 254 -0.85 20.06 2.59
CA THR A 254 -0.76 20.11 1.13
C THR A 254 -1.61 19.02 0.47
N TYR A 255 -1.50 17.78 0.95
CA TYR A 255 -2.24 16.63 0.44
C TYR A 255 -2.81 15.80 1.58
N ARG A 256 -3.85 15.03 1.26
CA ARG A 256 -4.50 14.08 2.16
C ARG A 256 -4.74 12.78 1.41
N LEU A 257 -4.54 11.68 2.11
CA LEU A 257 -4.66 10.32 1.62
C LEU A 257 -5.39 9.50 2.68
N GLY A 258 -6.43 8.76 2.27
CA GLY A 258 -7.15 7.84 3.14
C GLY A 258 -6.88 6.37 2.83
N ARG A 259 -7.77 5.50 3.33
CA ARG A 259 -7.68 4.04 3.21
C ARG A 259 -7.49 3.53 1.79
N THR A 260 -8.14 4.14 0.80
CA THR A 260 -8.04 3.77 -0.62
C THR A 260 -6.63 3.90 -1.18
N ALA A 261 -5.78 4.73 -0.56
CA ALA A 261 -4.37 4.90 -0.92
C ALA A 261 -3.44 3.90 -0.20
N THR A 262 -3.96 3.03 0.67
CA THR A 262 -3.16 2.04 1.40
C THR A 262 -3.12 0.71 0.66
N LYS A 263 -2.07 -0.07 0.91
CA LYS A 263 -1.95 -1.45 0.45
C LYS A 263 -2.50 -2.40 1.51
N TYR A 264 -3.44 -3.25 1.14
CA TYR A 264 -4.00 -4.27 2.03
C TYR A 264 -3.27 -5.61 1.82
N GLN A 265 -2.59 -6.08 2.87
CA GLN A 265 -1.85 -7.35 2.84
C GLN A 265 -1.94 -8.04 4.20
N ASN A 266 -2.13 -9.36 4.22
CA ASN A 266 -2.16 -10.18 5.45
C ASN A 266 -3.16 -9.66 6.51
N GLY A 267 -4.32 -9.17 6.08
CA GLY A 267 -5.36 -8.67 6.98
C GLY A 267 -5.12 -7.26 7.54
N LYS A 268 -4.07 -6.56 7.11
CA LYS A 268 -3.70 -5.22 7.60
C LYS A 268 -3.49 -4.25 6.44
N HIS A 269 -3.78 -2.97 6.70
CA HIS A 269 -3.46 -1.87 5.80
C HIS A 269 -2.06 -1.33 6.09
N TYR A 270 -1.27 -1.18 5.04
CA TYR A 270 0.06 -0.60 5.06
C TYR A 270 0.13 0.63 4.16
N LYS A 271 0.88 1.62 4.61
CA LYS A 271 1.18 2.84 3.86
C LYS A 271 2.44 2.59 3.04
N ASP A 272 2.30 2.55 1.72
CA ASP A 272 3.43 2.42 0.80
C ASP A 272 3.96 3.81 0.43
N LEU A 273 5.02 4.24 1.09
CA LEU A 273 5.64 5.54 0.87
C LEU A 273 6.31 5.63 -0.51
N SER A 274 6.64 4.49 -1.14
CA SER A 274 7.23 4.48 -2.49
C SER A 274 6.25 4.99 -3.56
N LYS A 275 4.94 4.90 -3.29
CA LYS A 275 3.87 5.34 -4.17
C LYS A 275 3.58 6.84 -4.06
N LEU A 276 4.23 7.57 -3.15
CA LEU A 276 4.02 9.01 -2.99
C LEU A 276 4.59 9.85 -4.13
N ASN A 277 5.33 9.26 -5.08
CA ASN A 277 5.98 10.01 -6.17
C ASN A 277 6.91 11.12 -5.61
N ARG A 278 7.66 10.78 -4.55
CA ARG A 278 8.67 11.63 -3.90
C ARG A 278 9.98 10.86 -3.79
N ASP A 279 11.08 11.59 -3.64
CA ASP A 279 12.39 10.98 -3.38
C ASP A 279 12.41 10.36 -1.97
N PRO A 280 12.57 9.03 -1.83
CA PRO A 280 12.60 8.37 -0.52
C PRO A 280 13.69 8.92 0.41
N ALA A 281 14.75 9.52 -0.11
CA ALA A 281 15.80 10.15 0.70
C ALA A 281 15.33 11.44 1.41
N LYS A 282 14.15 11.96 1.06
CA LYS A 282 13.58 13.24 1.54
C LYS A 282 12.17 13.09 2.13
N VAL A 283 11.70 11.86 2.34
CA VAL A 283 10.40 11.55 2.94
C VAL A 283 10.59 11.15 4.40
N ILE A 284 9.80 11.73 5.29
CA ILE A 284 9.72 11.34 6.71
C ILE A 284 8.27 10.97 7.00
N TYR A 285 8.04 9.80 7.60
CA TYR A 285 6.72 9.39 8.05
C TYR A 285 6.63 9.41 9.59
N VAL A 286 5.79 10.29 10.13
CA VAL A 286 5.55 10.43 11.58
C VAL A 286 4.22 9.79 11.96
N SER A 287 4.25 8.84 12.88
CA SER A 287 3.06 8.20 13.44
C SER A 287 3.33 7.62 14.82
N GLY A 288 2.27 7.45 15.61
CA GLY A 288 2.30 6.64 16.83
C GLY A 288 2.66 5.17 16.57
N HIS A 289 2.34 4.67 15.38
CA HIS A 289 2.51 3.27 14.97
C HIS A 289 3.27 3.19 13.63
N ALA A 290 4.32 3.99 13.49
CA ALA A 290 4.99 4.19 12.21
C ALA A 290 5.61 2.89 11.69
N LEU A 291 6.31 2.15 12.56
CA LEU A 291 7.00 0.90 12.19
C LEU A 291 6.02 -0.22 11.85
N GLU A 292 4.82 -0.17 12.44
CA GLU A 292 3.79 -1.19 12.24
C GLU A 292 2.92 -0.98 11.00
N THR A 293 2.85 0.25 10.50
CA THR A 293 1.86 0.65 9.47
C THR A 293 2.48 1.10 8.17
N ALA A 294 3.81 1.17 8.05
CA ALA A 294 4.51 1.53 6.81
C ALA A 294 5.29 0.35 6.22
N LEU A 295 5.47 0.35 4.89
CA LEU A 295 6.32 -0.64 4.20
C LEU A 295 7.81 -0.23 4.16
N GLN A 296 8.11 1.04 4.41
CA GLN A 296 9.48 1.59 4.40
C GLN A 296 9.89 2.03 5.82
N PRO A 297 10.34 1.10 6.67
CA PRO A 297 10.68 1.40 8.07
C PRO A 297 11.80 2.43 8.21
N ASP A 298 12.72 2.51 7.25
CA ASP A 298 13.84 3.45 7.27
C ASP A 298 13.41 4.93 7.17
N ASN A 299 12.18 5.18 6.69
CA ASN A 299 11.57 6.51 6.61
C ASN A 299 10.69 6.83 7.82
N CYS A 300 10.53 5.89 8.75
CA CYS A 300 9.61 6.01 9.87
C CYS A 300 10.26 6.74 11.05
N LEU A 301 9.49 7.64 11.62
CA LEU A 301 9.76 8.31 12.88
C LEU A 301 8.58 8.04 13.80
N GLU A 302 8.76 7.05 14.65
CA GLU A 302 7.74 6.66 15.62
C GLU A 302 7.74 7.63 16.80
N ILE A 303 6.55 8.09 17.19
CA ILE A 303 6.34 8.92 18.36
C ILE A 303 5.43 8.20 19.35
N LYS A 304 5.34 8.70 20.58
CA LYS A 304 4.37 8.17 21.55
C LYS A 304 2.92 8.29 20.98
N PRO A 305 2.17 7.18 20.87
CA PRO A 305 0.74 7.22 20.58
C PRO A 305 0.00 8.04 21.64
N TRP A 306 -0.95 8.87 21.21
CA TRP A 306 -1.71 9.73 22.12
C TRP A 306 -3.14 9.24 22.31
N LYS A 307 -3.52 9.04 23.58
CA LYS A 307 -4.81 8.51 24.04
C LYS A 307 -5.40 9.39 25.14
N LEU A 308 -5.41 10.71 24.91
CA LEU A 308 -5.93 11.74 25.83
C LEU A 308 -5.12 11.92 27.12
N GLU A 309 -3.82 11.58 27.13
CA GLU A 309 -2.98 11.88 28.27
C GLU A 309 -2.86 13.40 28.49
N GLU A 310 -3.00 13.81 29.74
CA GLU A 310 -2.75 15.19 30.16
C GLU A 310 -1.25 15.51 30.09
N GLY A 311 -0.90 16.72 29.69
CA GLY A 311 0.49 17.17 29.59
C GLY A 311 1.29 16.58 28.44
N ASP A 312 0.66 15.98 27.42
CA ASP A 312 1.35 15.53 26.22
C ASP A 312 1.98 16.72 25.47
N THR A 313 3.31 16.65 25.28
CA THR A 313 4.10 17.64 24.53
C THR A 313 4.84 17.04 23.35
N ALA A 314 4.64 15.76 23.04
CA ALA A 314 5.48 15.01 22.11
C ALA A 314 5.53 15.61 20.70
N LEU A 315 4.42 16.19 20.20
CA LEU A 315 4.44 16.90 18.91
C LEU A 315 5.34 18.13 18.96
N LEU A 316 5.25 18.93 20.03
CA LEU A 316 6.04 20.15 20.19
C LEU A 316 7.51 19.83 20.41
N ASP A 317 7.82 18.78 21.18
CA ASP A 317 9.18 18.34 21.45
C ASP A 317 9.88 17.81 20.20
N LEU A 318 9.11 17.33 19.21
CA LEU A 318 9.64 16.87 17.92
C LEU A 318 9.98 18.03 16.95
N VAL A 319 9.35 19.20 17.09
CA VAL A 319 9.51 20.34 16.17
C VAL A 319 10.99 20.75 15.99
N PRO A 320 11.81 20.94 17.05
CA PRO A 320 13.21 21.34 16.91
C PRO A 320 14.04 20.37 16.05
N PHE A 321 13.77 19.06 16.19
CA PHE A 321 14.46 18.04 15.40
C PHE A 321 14.09 18.13 13.91
N LEU A 322 12.79 18.24 13.61
CA LEU A 322 12.32 18.34 12.22
C LEU A 322 12.76 19.66 11.57
N GLU A 323 12.78 20.78 12.30
CA GLU A 323 13.35 22.03 11.80
C GLU A 323 14.84 21.91 11.49
N PHE A 324 15.60 21.27 12.38
CA PHE A 324 17.02 21.05 12.16
C PHE A 324 17.29 20.23 10.89
N LEU A 325 16.49 19.19 10.63
CA LEU A 325 16.58 18.40 9.40
C LEU A 325 16.29 19.23 8.15
N ALA A 326 15.24 20.05 8.19
CA ALA A 326 14.90 20.94 7.08
C ALA A 326 15.99 21.98 6.79
N TYR A 327 16.67 22.47 7.83
CA TYR A 327 17.78 23.42 7.69
C TYR A 327 19.05 22.74 7.17
N ARG A 328 19.41 21.58 7.72
CA ARG A 328 20.64 20.85 7.36
C ARG A 328 20.56 20.18 5.99
N ARG A 329 19.36 19.79 5.56
CA ARG A 329 19.10 19.08 4.29
C ARG A 329 20.10 17.95 4.03
N PRO A 330 20.12 16.91 4.88
CA PRO A 330 20.97 15.75 4.63
C PRO A 330 20.65 15.15 3.24
N GLN A 331 21.66 14.62 2.56
CA GLN A 331 21.48 13.97 1.26
C GLN A 331 20.54 12.76 1.35
N ASP A 332 20.58 12.04 2.47
CA ASP A 332 19.67 10.93 2.76
C ASP A 332 19.26 10.98 4.23
N ILE A 333 17.96 11.24 4.46
CA ILE A 333 17.42 11.35 5.81
C ILE A 333 17.38 10.02 6.55
N ARG A 334 17.29 8.90 5.83
CA ARG A 334 17.17 7.56 6.42
C ARG A 334 18.37 7.23 7.30
N LYS A 335 19.57 7.67 6.89
CA LYS A 335 20.80 7.53 7.70
C LYS A 335 20.75 8.32 9.00
N VAL A 336 20.07 9.47 8.99
CA VAL A 336 19.89 10.28 10.20
C VAL A 336 18.89 9.60 11.11
N LEU A 337 17.73 9.20 10.59
CA LEU A 337 16.70 8.47 11.35
C LEU A 337 17.23 7.17 11.96
N GLU A 338 18.06 6.43 11.22
CA GLU A 338 18.74 5.23 11.69
C GLU A 338 19.50 5.48 13.00
N SER A 339 20.17 6.63 13.12
CA SER A 339 20.94 6.99 14.31
C SER A 339 20.10 7.27 15.55
N TYR A 340 18.78 7.40 15.42
CA TYR A 340 17.84 7.61 16.51
C TYR A 340 16.94 6.38 16.77
N ARG A 341 17.14 5.25 16.06
CA ARG A 341 16.32 4.05 16.28
C ARG A 341 16.41 3.57 17.73
N GLY A 342 15.25 3.24 18.30
CA GLY A 342 15.14 2.71 19.65
C GLY A 342 15.24 3.76 20.77
N CYS A 343 15.41 5.04 20.43
CA CYS A 343 15.46 6.14 21.39
C CYS A 343 14.26 7.08 21.19
N ASP A 344 13.89 7.82 22.24
CA ASP A 344 13.01 8.97 22.08
C ASP A 344 13.76 10.09 21.32
N VAL A 345 13.32 10.35 20.08
CA VAL A 345 14.02 11.25 19.15
C VAL A 345 14.17 12.66 19.73
N ALA A 346 13.13 13.18 20.37
CA ALA A 346 13.13 14.53 20.90
C ALA A 346 14.14 14.68 22.05
N THR A 347 14.12 13.75 23.01
CA THR A 347 15.03 13.73 24.15
C THR A 347 16.48 13.55 23.70
N GLU A 348 16.73 12.56 22.84
CA GLU A 348 18.07 12.27 22.31
C GLU A 348 18.62 13.44 21.48
N PHE A 349 17.76 14.11 20.70
CA PHE A 349 18.17 15.29 19.94
C PHE A 349 18.59 16.44 20.87
N HIS A 350 17.81 16.73 21.92
CA HIS A 350 18.15 17.74 22.91
C HIS A 350 19.47 17.42 23.63
N GLU A 351 19.72 16.16 23.96
CA GLU A 351 20.99 15.73 24.54
C GLU A 351 22.17 15.92 23.59
N ARG A 352 22.03 15.51 22.32
CA ARG A 352 23.07 15.71 21.30
C ARG A 352 23.37 17.19 21.08
N GLN A 353 22.36 18.05 21.01
CA GLN A 353 22.56 19.49 20.88
C GLN A 353 23.28 20.09 22.10
N ARG A 354 22.92 19.68 23.32
CA ARG A 354 23.61 20.12 24.55
C ARG A 354 25.10 19.74 24.53
N LYS A 355 25.41 18.48 24.19
CA LYS A 355 26.80 17.98 24.08
C LYS A 355 27.62 18.80 23.08
N LEU A 356 27.06 19.10 21.90
CA LEU A 356 27.73 19.92 20.88
C LEU A 356 28.01 21.35 21.35
N VAL A 357 27.07 21.98 22.06
CA VAL A 357 27.25 23.34 22.60
C VAL A 357 28.36 23.36 23.66
N ASP A 358 28.41 22.35 24.53
CA ASP A 358 29.43 22.26 25.57
C ASP A 358 30.83 21.96 25.02
N GLU A 359 30.94 21.12 23.99
CA GLU A 359 32.19 20.89 23.25
C GLU A 359 32.69 22.19 22.60
N GLN A 360 31.82 22.94 21.93
CA GLN A 360 32.19 24.23 21.34
C GLN A 360 32.65 25.24 22.40
N ARG A 361 32.02 25.25 23.59
CA ARG A 361 32.44 26.09 24.71
C ARG A 361 33.82 25.70 25.24
N LYS A 362 34.11 24.40 25.38
CA LYS A 362 35.42 23.89 25.82
C LYS A 362 36.51 24.23 24.81
N THR A 363 36.27 24.01 23.52
CA THR A 363 37.23 24.33 22.45
C THR A 363 37.52 25.83 22.40
N LYS A 364 36.49 26.69 22.48
CA LYS A 364 36.69 28.14 22.56
C LYS A 364 37.54 28.52 23.77
N LYS A 365 37.19 28.06 24.98
CA LYS A 365 37.99 28.36 26.19
C LYS A 365 39.45 27.94 26.05
N THR A 366 39.71 26.79 25.43
CA THR A 366 41.07 26.28 25.19
C THR A 366 41.84 27.21 24.23
N ILE A 367 41.19 27.72 23.18
CA ILE A 367 41.78 28.66 22.22
C ILE A 367 42.11 30.00 22.90
N TRP A 368 41.25 30.53 23.76
CA TRP A 368 41.48 31.80 24.47
C TRP A 368 42.46 31.69 25.65
N SER A 369 42.84 30.47 26.05
CA SER A 369 43.81 30.21 27.12
C SER A 369 45.25 30.01 26.63
N ARG A 370 45.47 29.97 25.32
CA ARG A 370 46.78 30.01 24.66
C ARG A 370 47.02 31.41 24.12
#